data_AF-A0A0F9M3Z2-F1
#
_entry.id   AF-A0A0F9M3Z2-F1
#
_cell.length_a   1.000
_cell.length_b   1.000
_cell.length_c   1.000
_cell.angle_alpha   90.00
_cell.angle_beta   90.00
_cell.angle_gamma   90.00
#
_symmetry.space_group_name_H-M   'P 1'
#
loop_
_entity.id
_entity.type
_entity.pdbx_description
1 polymer ?
#
loop_
_entity_poly.entity_id
_entity_poly.type
_entity_poly.pdbx_seq_one_letter_code
_entity_poly.pdbx_strand_id
1 'polypeptide(L)'
;DGININNSPYSLIENNTLTKNHVGIRVENNVSFSKIINNHIINNYDGIWITNSRSILFKNNIIRNNVNGFLLDSTNQEFASQNCVIRNNLFENNTSFALILIAFLEQSFTRQNLVYHNSFVNNNPNGQSQAKDVGRHNRWYNESLKEGNYWSDWLGFLPYGIGGSANAVDMYPLEAPLHSIITSVPTFFIGRIALVISLSIGIPILLAISILIVKKFKKRKLVKMEKINEKG
;
A
#
# COMPACT_ATOMS: atom_id res chain seq x y z
N ASP A 1 -2.40 -25.04 -12.40
CA ASP A 1 -3.16 -23.86 -11.98
C ASP A 1 -4.47 -24.29 -11.35
N GLY A 2 -5.09 -23.45 -10.51
CA GLY A 2 -6.43 -23.71 -10.01
C GLY A 2 -7.49 -23.49 -11.11
N ILE A 3 -7.45 -22.32 -11.73
CA ILE A 3 -8.25 -21.97 -12.92
C ILE A 3 -7.30 -21.42 -13.99
N ASN A 4 -7.44 -21.88 -15.23
CA ASN A 4 -6.75 -21.32 -16.39
C ASN A 4 -7.77 -21.01 -17.49
N ILE A 5 -7.80 -19.76 -17.95
CA ILE A 5 -8.57 -19.33 -19.11
C ILE A 5 -7.68 -18.69 -20.17
N ASN A 6 -7.92 -19.03 -21.43
CA ASN A 6 -7.15 -18.56 -22.57
C ASN A 6 -8.08 -18.21 -23.73
N ASN A 7 -7.85 -17.07 -24.41
CA ASN A 7 -8.64 -16.61 -25.55
C ASN A 7 -10.16 -16.64 -25.30
N SER A 8 -10.56 -16.22 -24.11
CA SER A 8 -11.92 -16.36 -23.58
C SER A 8 -12.45 -15.01 -23.10
N PRO A 9 -12.89 -14.12 -24.01
CA PRO A 9 -13.47 -12.83 -23.63
C PRO A 9 -14.83 -13.01 -22.92
N TYR A 10 -15.26 -11.97 -22.20
CA TYR A 10 -16.54 -11.92 -21.47
C TYR A 10 -16.72 -13.03 -20.42
N SER A 11 -15.61 -13.53 -19.88
CA SER A 11 -15.63 -14.59 -18.86
C SER A 11 -15.92 -14.03 -17.47
N LEU A 12 -16.57 -14.84 -16.62
CA LEU A 12 -16.83 -14.55 -15.21
C LEU A 12 -16.20 -15.64 -14.34
N ILE A 13 -15.22 -15.26 -13.53
CA ILE A 13 -14.65 -16.12 -12.49
C ILE A 13 -15.04 -15.52 -11.14
N GLU A 14 -15.98 -16.17 -10.46
CA GLU A 14 -16.49 -15.66 -9.18
C GLU A 14 -16.71 -16.72 -8.12
N ASN A 15 -16.60 -16.30 -6.85
CA ASN A 15 -16.93 -17.11 -5.68
C ASN A 15 -16.13 -18.43 -5.55
N ASN A 16 -14.89 -18.46 -6.05
CA ASN A 16 -14.02 -19.62 -5.94
C ASN A 16 -13.09 -19.52 -4.75
N THR A 17 -12.72 -20.67 -4.18
CA THR A 17 -11.60 -20.79 -3.24
C THR A 17 -10.49 -21.62 -3.88
N LEU A 18 -9.33 -20.99 -4.10
CA LEU A 18 -8.20 -21.55 -4.83
C LEU A 18 -6.98 -21.60 -3.93
N THR A 19 -6.53 -22.80 -3.57
CA THR A 19 -5.42 -22.99 -2.62
C THR A 19 -4.44 -24.07 -3.03
N LYS A 20 -3.16 -23.90 -2.63
CA LYS A 20 -2.07 -24.86 -2.84
C LYS A 20 -1.78 -25.17 -4.32
N ASN A 21 -1.99 -24.20 -5.20
CA ASN A 21 -1.64 -24.30 -6.61
C ASN A 21 -0.30 -23.63 -6.91
N HIS A 22 0.29 -23.96 -8.06
CA HIS A 22 1.37 -23.16 -8.62
C HIS A 22 0.86 -21.75 -8.99
N VAL A 23 -0.20 -21.65 -9.80
CA VAL A 23 -0.96 -20.39 -9.98
C VAL A 23 -2.40 -20.61 -9.55
N GLY A 24 -2.96 -19.71 -8.74
CA GLY A 24 -4.38 -19.73 -8.38
C GLY A 24 -5.26 -19.52 -9.61
N ILE A 25 -5.20 -18.32 -10.21
CA ILE A 25 -5.89 -17.99 -11.47
C ILE A 25 -4.86 -17.56 -12.53
N ARG A 26 -4.83 -18.29 -13.64
CA ARG A 26 -4.07 -17.95 -14.84
C ARG A 26 -5.01 -17.43 -15.92
N VAL A 27 -4.68 -16.28 -16.50
CA VAL A 27 -5.42 -15.67 -17.62
C VAL A 27 -4.42 -15.33 -18.71
N GLU A 28 -4.63 -15.90 -19.89
CA GLU A 28 -3.67 -15.79 -20.98
C GLU A 28 -4.38 -15.35 -22.26
N ASN A 29 -3.74 -14.44 -23.00
CA ASN A 29 -4.04 -14.06 -24.37
C ASN A 29 -5.52 -13.74 -24.67
N ASN A 30 -5.80 -12.46 -24.94
CA ASN A 30 -7.08 -12.01 -25.48
C ASN A 30 -8.30 -12.34 -24.59
N VAL A 31 -8.10 -12.46 -23.27
CA VAL A 31 -9.20 -12.39 -22.32
C VAL A 31 -9.53 -10.93 -22.10
N SER A 32 -10.73 -10.52 -22.51
CA SER A 32 -11.16 -9.12 -22.42
C SER A 32 -12.58 -8.97 -21.93
N PHE A 33 -12.87 -7.83 -21.29
CA PHE A 33 -14.20 -7.53 -20.72
C PHE A 33 -14.70 -8.56 -19.70
N SER A 34 -13.77 -9.29 -19.10
CA SER A 34 -14.03 -10.33 -18.12
C SER A 34 -14.07 -9.74 -16.70
N LYS A 35 -14.61 -10.53 -15.76
CA LYS A 35 -14.68 -10.19 -14.34
C LYS A 35 -14.09 -11.31 -13.51
N ILE A 36 -13.20 -10.95 -12.60
CA ILE A 36 -12.62 -11.85 -11.61
C ILE A 36 -12.96 -11.27 -10.24
N ILE A 37 -14.00 -11.81 -9.61
CA ILE A 37 -14.62 -11.16 -8.44
C ILE A 37 -14.94 -12.11 -7.30
N ASN A 38 -14.87 -11.63 -6.06
CA ASN A 38 -15.27 -12.40 -4.87
C ASN A 38 -14.53 -13.76 -4.71
N ASN A 39 -13.30 -13.88 -5.20
CA ASN A 39 -12.52 -15.12 -5.06
C ASN A 39 -11.59 -15.06 -3.85
N HIS A 40 -11.36 -16.23 -3.24
CA HIS A 40 -10.41 -16.45 -2.15
C HIS A 40 -9.19 -17.21 -2.71
N ILE A 41 -8.06 -16.54 -2.83
CA ILE A 41 -6.87 -17.03 -3.53
C ILE A 41 -5.72 -17.09 -2.52
N ILE A 42 -5.52 -18.28 -1.93
CA ILE A 42 -4.79 -18.43 -0.67
C ILE A 42 -3.73 -19.53 -0.75
N ASN A 43 -2.51 -19.30 -0.28
CA ASN A 43 -1.43 -20.30 -0.22
C ASN A 43 -1.06 -20.91 -1.60
N ASN A 44 -0.99 -20.09 -2.65
CA ASN A 44 -0.46 -20.49 -3.96
C ASN A 44 0.96 -19.94 -4.15
N TYR A 45 1.69 -20.41 -5.16
CA TYR A 45 2.95 -19.75 -5.51
C TYR A 45 2.65 -18.35 -6.10
N ASP A 46 1.93 -18.28 -7.21
CA ASP A 46 1.32 -17.04 -7.69
C ASP A 46 -0.19 -17.05 -7.39
N GLY A 47 -0.73 -15.98 -6.82
CA GLY A 47 -2.17 -15.87 -6.60
C GLY A 47 -2.91 -15.73 -7.93
N ILE A 48 -2.65 -14.64 -8.65
CA ILE A 48 -3.19 -14.36 -9.98
C ILE A 48 -2.04 -14.06 -10.94
N TRP A 49 -2.05 -14.65 -12.13
CA TRP A 49 -1.15 -14.29 -13.22
C TRP A 49 -1.96 -14.02 -14.49
N ILE A 50 -1.87 -12.78 -14.96
CA ILE A 50 -2.51 -12.31 -16.18
C ILE A 50 -1.45 -11.92 -17.20
N THR A 51 -1.58 -12.41 -18.42
CA THR A 51 -0.72 -12.05 -19.55
C THR A 51 -1.56 -11.72 -20.78
N ASN A 52 -1.18 -10.64 -21.47
CA ASN A 52 -1.76 -10.22 -22.74
C ASN A 52 -3.30 -10.14 -22.74
N SER A 53 -3.87 -9.49 -21.73
CA SER A 53 -5.33 -9.46 -21.49
C SER A 53 -5.79 -8.13 -20.91
N ARG A 54 -6.92 -7.60 -21.39
CA ARG A 54 -7.29 -6.17 -21.22
C ARG A 54 -8.71 -5.95 -20.74
N SER A 55 -8.96 -4.79 -20.14
CA SER A 55 -10.33 -4.38 -19.74
C SER A 55 -11.00 -5.39 -18.79
N ILE A 56 -10.22 -5.97 -17.88
CA ILE A 56 -10.72 -6.91 -16.87
C ILE A 56 -10.97 -6.16 -15.56
N LEU A 57 -12.09 -6.49 -14.91
CA LEU A 57 -12.39 -6.02 -13.56
C LEU A 57 -11.97 -7.07 -12.52
N PHE A 58 -11.03 -6.69 -11.65
CA PHE A 58 -10.64 -7.45 -10.46
C PHE A 58 -11.21 -6.77 -9.23
N LYS A 59 -12.20 -7.41 -8.59
CA LYS A 59 -12.92 -6.77 -7.48
C LYS A 59 -13.27 -7.72 -6.35
N ASN A 60 -13.16 -7.28 -5.10
CA ASN A 60 -13.59 -8.04 -3.91
C ASN A 60 -12.87 -9.40 -3.75
N ASN A 61 -11.67 -9.55 -4.30
CA ASN A 61 -10.89 -10.77 -4.10
C ASN A 61 -10.04 -10.67 -2.83
N ILE A 62 -9.87 -11.80 -2.15
CA ILE A 62 -8.95 -11.96 -1.02
C ILE A 62 -7.74 -12.77 -1.52
N ILE A 63 -6.58 -12.13 -1.60
CA ILE A 63 -5.35 -12.67 -2.17
C ILE A 63 -4.31 -12.70 -1.05
N ARG A 64 -4.10 -13.87 -0.44
CA ARG A 64 -3.38 -13.96 0.83
C ARG A 64 -2.39 -15.12 0.89
N ASN A 65 -1.26 -14.93 1.58
CA ASN A 65 -0.27 -15.97 1.83
C ASN A 65 0.26 -16.64 0.54
N ASN A 66 0.27 -15.94 -0.59
CA ASN A 66 0.91 -16.44 -1.81
C ASN A 66 2.39 -16.00 -1.83
N VAL A 67 3.22 -16.58 -2.71
CA VAL A 67 4.57 -16.01 -2.93
C VAL A 67 4.43 -14.66 -3.61
N ASN A 68 3.82 -14.61 -4.80
CA ASN A 68 3.39 -13.35 -5.43
C ASN A 68 1.86 -13.24 -5.35
N GLY A 69 1.35 -12.05 -5.02
CA GLY A 69 -0.10 -11.85 -4.94
C GLY A 69 -0.78 -11.86 -6.31
N PHE A 70 -0.45 -10.87 -7.14
CA PHE A 70 -1.02 -10.70 -8.47
C PHE A 70 0.05 -10.14 -9.42
N LEU A 71 0.37 -10.90 -10.46
CA LEU A 71 1.17 -10.49 -11.61
C LEU A 71 0.31 -10.08 -12.81
N LEU A 72 0.45 -8.84 -13.28
CA LEU A 72 -0.12 -8.35 -14.53
C LEU A 72 1.04 -8.05 -15.51
N ASP A 73 1.11 -8.85 -16.57
CA ASP A 73 2.20 -8.82 -17.54
C ASP A 73 1.68 -8.66 -18.98
N SER A 74 2.54 -8.18 -19.87
CA SER A 74 2.30 -8.00 -21.28
C SER A 74 3.57 -8.31 -22.06
N THR A 75 3.52 -9.32 -22.91
CA THR A 75 4.62 -9.68 -23.81
C THR A 75 4.34 -9.28 -25.25
N ASN A 76 3.13 -8.79 -25.55
CA ASN A 76 2.70 -8.38 -26.88
C ASN A 76 1.98 -7.02 -26.83
N GLN A 77 2.33 -6.10 -27.74
CA GLN A 77 1.70 -4.78 -27.86
C GLN A 77 0.22 -4.83 -28.28
N GLU A 78 -0.14 -5.71 -29.22
CA GLU A 78 -1.50 -5.84 -29.75
C GLU A 78 -2.49 -6.28 -28.68
N PHE A 79 -2.03 -7.19 -27.82
CA PHE A 79 -2.83 -7.75 -26.72
C PHE A 79 -2.37 -7.22 -25.36
N ALA A 80 -1.75 -6.05 -25.31
CA ALA A 80 -1.22 -5.46 -24.09
C ALA A 80 -2.23 -5.52 -22.93
N SER A 81 -1.74 -5.87 -21.74
CA SER A 81 -2.53 -5.87 -20.52
C SER A 81 -2.79 -4.44 -20.05
N GLN A 82 -3.93 -3.92 -20.50
CA GLN A 82 -4.28 -2.52 -20.36
C GLN A 82 -5.75 -2.31 -20.00
N ASN A 83 -6.05 -1.13 -19.44
CA ASN A 83 -7.40 -0.73 -19.05
C ASN A 83 -8.07 -1.66 -18.03
N CYS A 84 -7.29 -2.45 -17.28
CA CYS A 84 -7.83 -3.24 -16.18
C CYS A 84 -8.11 -2.35 -14.97
N VAL A 85 -9.14 -2.73 -14.21
CA VAL A 85 -9.51 -2.04 -12.96
C VAL A 85 -9.35 -3.02 -11.81
N ILE A 86 -8.45 -2.69 -10.89
CA ILE A 86 -8.14 -3.49 -9.70
C ILE A 86 -8.61 -2.68 -8.49
N ARG A 87 -9.74 -3.06 -7.89
CA ARG A 87 -10.32 -2.31 -6.78
C ARG A 87 -11.02 -3.16 -5.76
N ASN A 88 -11.10 -2.69 -4.53
CA ASN A 88 -11.76 -3.40 -3.44
C ASN A 88 -11.19 -4.81 -3.24
N ASN A 89 -9.89 -5.03 -3.44
CA ASN A 89 -9.27 -6.31 -3.13
C ASN A 89 -8.47 -6.22 -1.83
N LEU A 90 -8.34 -7.34 -1.13
CA LEU A 90 -7.43 -7.49 -0.01
C LEU A 90 -6.20 -8.29 -0.46
N PHE A 91 -5.02 -7.67 -0.35
CA PHE A 91 -3.74 -8.34 -0.51
C PHE A 91 -3.06 -8.42 0.84
N GLU A 92 -2.81 -9.62 1.34
CA GLU A 92 -2.26 -9.78 2.69
C GLU A 92 -1.22 -10.89 2.81
N ASN A 93 -0.12 -10.62 3.51
CA ASN A 93 0.91 -11.61 3.81
C ASN A 93 1.46 -12.35 2.58
N ASN A 94 1.45 -11.73 1.39
CA ASN A 94 2.15 -12.31 0.25
C ASN A 94 3.66 -12.08 0.45
N THR A 95 4.47 -13.12 0.28
CA THR A 95 5.91 -13.09 0.65
C THR A 95 6.70 -12.08 -0.17
N SER A 96 6.36 -11.96 -1.45
CA SER A 96 6.85 -10.96 -2.40
C SER A 96 5.82 -9.82 -2.53
N PHE A 97 5.86 -9.07 -3.62
CA PHE A 97 4.90 -8.01 -3.89
C PHE A 97 3.46 -8.54 -3.96
N ALA A 98 2.53 -7.71 -3.46
CA ALA A 98 1.10 -7.94 -3.55
C ALA A 98 0.58 -7.82 -4.98
N LEU A 99 1.03 -6.78 -5.70
CA LEU A 99 0.65 -6.50 -7.08
C LEU A 99 1.87 -6.04 -7.84
N ILE A 100 2.12 -6.66 -8.99
CA ILE A 100 3.25 -6.39 -9.87
C ILE A 100 2.72 -6.08 -11.26
N LEU A 101 3.01 -4.88 -11.76
CA LEU A 101 2.77 -4.48 -13.14
C LEU A 101 4.11 -4.53 -13.89
N ILE A 102 4.32 -5.54 -14.73
CA ILE A 102 5.61 -5.78 -15.40
C ILE A 102 5.68 -5.12 -16.78
N ALA A 103 6.90 -4.79 -17.19
CA ALA A 103 7.27 -4.56 -18.59
C ALA A 103 8.12 -5.73 -19.10
N PHE A 104 7.83 -6.23 -20.29
CA PHE A 104 8.65 -7.25 -20.95
C PHE A 104 9.75 -6.58 -21.78
N LEU A 105 11.01 -6.94 -21.54
CA LEU A 105 12.19 -6.37 -22.24
C LEU A 105 12.21 -4.83 -22.27
N GLU A 106 11.89 -4.20 -21.13
CA GLU A 106 11.79 -2.74 -20.98
C GLU A 106 10.69 -2.08 -21.84
N GLN A 107 9.90 -2.86 -22.56
CA GLN A 107 8.74 -2.38 -23.30
C GLN A 107 7.54 -2.36 -22.35
N SER A 108 7.14 -1.15 -21.95
CA SER A 108 6.03 -0.91 -21.02
C SER A 108 4.66 -1.11 -21.67
N PHE A 109 4.39 -2.33 -22.15
CA PHE A 109 3.10 -2.70 -22.72
C PHE A 109 2.00 -2.79 -21.65
N THR A 110 2.32 -3.18 -20.42
CA THR A 110 1.36 -3.12 -19.31
C THR A 110 1.12 -1.66 -18.94
N ARG A 111 -0.08 -1.15 -19.27
CA ARG A 111 -0.35 0.28 -19.23
C ARG A 111 -1.79 0.65 -18.95
N GLN A 112 -2.03 1.88 -18.52
CA GLN A 112 -3.39 2.43 -18.36
C GLN A 112 -4.28 1.61 -17.42
N ASN A 113 -3.69 0.87 -16.48
CA ASN A 113 -4.45 0.15 -15.46
C ASN A 113 -4.76 1.08 -14.28
N LEU A 114 -5.90 0.86 -13.63
CA LEU A 114 -6.38 1.68 -12.53
C LEU A 114 -6.49 0.83 -11.25
N VAL A 115 -5.70 1.20 -10.23
CA VAL A 115 -5.59 0.52 -8.95
C VAL A 115 -6.01 1.48 -7.83
N TYR A 116 -7.14 1.24 -7.18
CA TYR A 116 -7.62 2.08 -6.06
C TYR A 116 -8.55 1.27 -5.16
N HIS A 117 -8.78 1.72 -3.94
CA HIS A 117 -9.59 1.05 -2.94
C HIS A 117 -9.16 -0.39 -2.66
N ASN A 118 -7.88 -0.71 -2.76
CA ASN A 118 -7.37 -2.01 -2.29
C ASN A 118 -6.77 -1.86 -0.89
N SER A 119 -6.62 -2.98 -0.18
CA SER A 119 -5.92 -3.03 1.11
C SER A 119 -4.68 -3.89 0.96
N PHE A 120 -3.51 -3.26 1.08
CA PHE A 120 -2.20 -3.89 1.05
C PHE A 120 -1.66 -4.04 2.47
N VAL A 121 -1.60 -5.28 2.96
CA VAL A 121 -1.28 -5.57 4.36
C VAL A 121 -0.12 -6.55 4.48
N ASN A 122 1.02 -6.08 4.97
CA ASN A 122 2.18 -6.91 5.27
C ASN A 122 2.64 -7.80 4.09
N ASN A 123 2.62 -7.25 2.88
CA ASN A 123 3.19 -7.91 1.71
C ASN A 123 4.62 -7.42 1.51
N ASN A 124 5.48 -8.27 0.93
CA ASN A 124 6.88 -7.93 0.69
C ASN A 124 7.58 -7.31 1.93
N PRO A 125 7.55 -7.97 3.10
CA PRO A 125 7.92 -7.34 4.39
C PRO A 125 9.38 -6.87 4.45
N ASN A 126 10.24 -7.38 3.56
CA ASN A 126 11.66 -6.99 3.47
C ASN A 126 11.94 -5.97 2.36
N GLY A 127 10.91 -5.53 1.63
CA GLY A 127 11.02 -4.55 0.55
C GLY A 127 10.66 -3.13 0.98
N GLN A 128 10.87 -2.18 0.07
CA GLN A 128 10.57 -0.76 0.30
C GLN A 128 9.11 -0.38 -0.03
N SER A 129 8.37 -1.27 -0.68
CA SER A 129 6.98 -1.06 -1.09
C SER A 129 6.28 -2.42 -1.21
N GLN A 130 4.98 -2.46 -0.94
CA GLN A 130 4.17 -3.66 -1.06
C GLN A 130 3.78 -3.98 -2.51
N ALA A 131 3.99 -3.04 -3.44
CA ALA A 131 3.66 -3.18 -4.84
C ALA A 131 4.81 -2.74 -5.75
N LYS A 132 4.78 -3.20 -7.01
CA LYS A 132 5.78 -2.88 -8.02
C LYS A 132 5.13 -2.48 -9.34
N ASP A 133 5.58 -1.38 -9.92
CA ASP A 133 5.14 -0.87 -11.22
C ASP A 133 6.35 -0.54 -12.10
N VAL A 134 6.45 -1.27 -13.20
CA VAL A 134 7.44 -1.09 -14.29
C VAL A 134 6.69 -0.72 -15.58
N GLY A 135 5.36 -0.64 -15.53
CA GLY A 135 4.51 -0.32 -16.66
C GLY A 135 4.45 1.19 -16.94
N ARG A 136 3.49 1.60 -17.77
CA ARG A 136 3.34 3.00 -18.20
C ARG A 136 1.92 3.51 -18.01
N HIS A 137 1.76 4.74 -17.53
CA HIS A 137 0.44 5.37 -17.35
C HIS A 137 -0.54 4.54 -16.50
N ASN A 138 -0.04 3.64 -15.65
CA ASN A 138 -0.85 3.02 -14.61
C ASN A 138 -1.10 4.08 -13.52
N ARG A 139 -2.29 4.04 -12.91
CA ARG A 139 -2.66 4.95 -11.82
C ARG A 139 -2.99 4.14 -10.58
N TRP A 140 -2.37 4.53 -9.47
CA TRP A 140 -2.54 3.91 -8.15
C TRP A 140 -3.53 4.67 -7.26
N TYR A 141 -4.37 5.50 -7.87
CA TYR A 141 -5.43 6.21 -7.20
C TYR A 141 -6.52 6.63 -8.21
N ASN A 142 -7.71 6.90 -7.69
CA ASN A 142 -8.80 7.51 -8.43
C ASN A 142 -8.77 9.03 -8.23
N GLU A 143 -8.44 9.75 -9.30
CA GLU A 143 -8.27 11.20 -9.28
C GLU A 143 -9.56 11.98 -9.02
N SER A 144 -10.71 11.47 -9.51
CA SER A 144 -12.01 12.11 -9.34
C SER A 144 -12.52 11.98 -7.91
N LEU A 145 -12.27 10.82 -7.28
CA LEU A 145 -12.67 10.56 -5.90
C LEU A 145 -11.69 11.12 -4.88
N LYS A 146 -10.44 11.43 -5.31
CA LYS A 146 -9.33 11.76 -4.41
C LYS A 146 -9.07 10.63 -3.40
N GLU A 147 -9.12 9.39 -3.89
CA GLU A 147 -9.01 8.18 -3.07
C GLU A 147 -8.07 7.17 -3.75
N GLY A 148 -7.19 6.58 -2.94
CA GLY A 148 -6.18 5.61 -3.35
C GLY A 148 -6.39 4.26 -2.66
N ASN A 149 -5.32 3.66 -2.19
CA ASN A 149 -5.30 2.36 -1.54
C ASN A 149 -4.86 2.49 -0.08
N TYR A 150 -5.24 1.51 0.74
CA TYR A 150 -4.69 1.37 2.08
C TYR A 150 -3.37 0.60 2.03
N TRP A 151 -2.38 1.05 2.79
CA TRP A 151 -1.05 0.46 2.87
C TRP A 151 -0.64 0.34 4.34
N SER A 152 -0.50 -0.88 4.84
CA SER A 152 -0.18 -1.14 6.26
C SER A 152 1.17 -0.57 6.73
N ASP A 153 2.08 -0.35 5.80
CA ASP A 153 3.42 0.22 6.00
C ASP A 153 3.46 1.73 5.72
N TRP A 154 2.34 2.33 5.32
CA TRP A 154 2.29 3.76 5.07
C TRP A 154 2.41 4.57 6.35
N LEU A 155 3.46 5.37 6.35
CA LEU A 155 3.84 6.25 7.44
C LEU A 155 3.07 7.57 7.40
N GLY A 156 1.87 7.67 6.82
CA GLY A 156 1.07 8.90 6.84
C GLY A 156 1.65 10.10 6.06
N PHE A 157 2.77 9.92 5.35
CA PHE A 157 3.38 10.96 4.54
C PHE A 157 2.98 10.78 3.08
N LEU A 158 2.40 11.82 2.48
CA LEU A 158 2.00 11.79 1.08
C LEU A 158 3.19 12.07 0.15
N PRO A 159 3.25 11.43 -1.02
CA PRO A 159 2.46 10.28 -1.45
C PRO A 159 3.04 8.95 -0.94
N TYR A 160 2.31 7.83 -1.08
CA TYR A 160 2.92 6.50 -0.91
C TYR A 160 3.64 6.08 -2.20
N GLY A 161 4.93 5.75 -2.11
CA GLY A 161 5.75 5.35 -3.25
C GLY A 161 5.49 3.90 -3.68
N ILE A 162 5.29 3.69 -4.98
CA ILE A 162 5.21 2.34 -5.56
C ILE A 162 6.61 1.96 -6.06
N GLY A 163 7.08 0.77 -5.72
CA GLY A 163 8.39 0.29 -6.18
C GLY A 163 8.44 0.12 -7.70
N GLY A 164 9.64 0.10 -8.29
CA GLY A 164 9.84 -0.12 -9.73
C GLY A 164 10.21 1.15 -10.50
N SER A 165 10.44 1.01 -11.81
CA SER A 165 11.00 2.07 -12.66
C SER A 165 9.95 3.06 -13.20
N ALA A 166 8.65 2.82 -12.96
CA ALA A 166 7.59 3.70 -13.43
C ALA A 166 7.51 5.03 -12.64
N ASN A 167 8.22 5.15 -11.52
CA ASN A 167 8.10 6.27 -10.56
C ASN A 167 6.63 6.51 -10.14
N ALA A 168 5.86 5.42 -10.03
CA ALA A 168 4.45 5.49 -9.71
C ALA A 168 4.25 5.80 -8.21
N VAL A 169 3.17 6.51 -7.91
CA VAL A 169 2.80 6.89 -6.54
C VAL A 169 1.30 6.78 -6.35
N ASP A 170 0.89 6.46 -5.13
CA ASP A 170 -0.47 6.64 -4.65
C ASP A 170 -0.57 8.01 -3.95
N MET A 171 -1.27 8.94 -4.59
CA MET A 171 -1.43 10.32 -4.12
C MET A 171 -2.45 10.46 -3.00
N TYR A 172 -3.33 9.47 -2.81
CA TYR A 172 -4.42 9.53 -1.85
C TYR A 172 -4.53 8.24 -1.01
N PRO A 173 -3.46 7.78 -0.32
CA PRO A 173 -3.52 6.62 0.55
C PRO A 173 -4.65 6.71 1.57
N LEU A 174 -5.31 5.59 1.82
CA LEU A 174 -6.40 5.47 2.79
C LEU A 174 -5.83 5.23 4.19
N GLU A 175 -6.49 5.75 5.22
CA GLU A 175 -6.09 5.59 6.63
C GLU A 175 -6.46 4.24 7.23
N ALA A 176 -7.44 3.55 6.64
CA ALA A 176 -7.96 2.27 7.15
C ALA A 176 -8.15 1.25 6.02
N PRO A 177 -7.98 -0.05 6.32
CA PRO A 177 -8.29 -1.11 5.36
C PRO A 177 -9.80 -1.17 5.10
N LEU A 178 -10.15 -1.59 3.89
CA LEU A 178 -11.55 -1.73 3.45
C LEU A 178 -12.14 -3.12 3.72
N HIS A 179 -11.30 -4.08 4.12
CA HIS A 179 -11.68 -5.45 4.41
C HIS A 179 -11.15 -5.86 5.79
N SER A 180 -11.79 -6.85 6.40
CA SER A 180 -11.28 -7.48 7.61
C SER A 180 -9.92 -8.15 7.35
N ILE A 181 -8.91 -7.73 8.09
CA ILE A 181 -7.53 -8.22 8.02
C ILE A 181 -7.30 -9.28 9.11
N ILE A 182 -6.35 -10.20 8.89
CA ILE A 182 -5.93 -11.15 9.93
C ILE A 182 -4.63 -10.73 10.62
N THR A 183 -3.80 -9.96 9.92
CA THR A 183 -2.53 -9.47 10.44
C THR A 183 -2.78 -8.29 11.33
N SER A 184 -2.33 -8.38 12.58
CA SER A 184 -2.27 -7.23 13.47
C SER A 184 -1.26 -6.23 12.91
N VAL A 185 -1.73 -5.09 12.44
CA VAL A 185 -0.87 -3.97 12.08
C VAL A 185 -0.41 -3.30 13.37
N PRO A 186 0.91 -3.14 13.61
CA PRO A 186 1.39 -2.36 14.75
C PRO A 186 0.80 -0.96 14.67
N THR A 187 0.14 -0.51 15.74
CA THR A 187 -0.48 0.82 15.83
C THR A 187 0.59 1.90 15.99
N PHE A 188 1.41 2.12 14.96
CA PHE A 188 2.34 3.25 14.92
C PHE A 188 1.61 4.60 15.04
N PHE A 189 0.32 4.65 14.69
CA PHE A 189 -0.55 5.81 14.89
C PHE A 189 -0.63 6.30 16.35
N ILE A 190 -0.68 5.39 17.32
CA ILE A 190 -0.74 5.78 18.75
C ILE A 190 0.59 6.38 19.20
N GLY A 191 1.71 5.76 18.78
CA GLY A 191 3.05 6.28 19.04
C GLY A 191 3.29 7.66 18.41
N ARG A 192 2.67 7.94 17.26
CA ARG A 192 2.79 9.22 16.54
C ARG A 192 1.97 10.34 17.15
N ILE A 193 0.74 10.06 17.59
CA ILE A 193 -0.04 11.04 18.34
C ILE A 193 0.71 11.41 19.61
N ALA A 194 1.27 10.42 20.32
CA ALA A 194 2.12 10.67 21.48
C ALA A 194 3.40 11.46 21.13
N LEU A 195 4.08 11.15 20.02
CA LEU A 195 5.27 11.86 19.55
C LEU A 195 4.96 13.32 19.17
N VAL A 196 3.90 13.56 18.41
CA VAL A 196 3.48 14.91 18.03
C VAL A 196 3.08 15.70 19.27
N ILE A 197 2.26 15.15 20.17
CA ILE A 197 1.91 15.81 21.43
C ILE A 197 3.16 16.14 22.25
N SER A 198 4.10 15.21 22.37
CA SER A 198 5.34 15.46 23.12
C SER A 198 6.23 16.53 22.48
N LEU A 199 6.38 16.55 21.14
CA LEU A 199 7.17 17.57 20.43
C LEU A 199 6.49 18.95 20.41
N SER A 200 5.18 19.00 20.20
CA SER A 200 4.41 20.24 20.04
C SER A 200 3.98 20.89 21.36
N ILE A 201 3.79 20.09 22.41
CA ILE A 201 3.23 20.54 23.69
C ILE A 201 4.20 20.22 24.84
N GLY A 202 4.68 18.97 24.92
CA GLY A 202 5.53 18.53 26.02
C GLY A 202 6.85 19.29 26.14
N ILE A 203 7.63 19.36 25.06
CA ILE A 203 8.94 20.04 25.04
C ILE A 203 8.80 21.55 25.31
N PRO A 204 7.89 22.30 24.67
CA PRO A 204 7.69 23.72 24.98
C PRO A 204 7.32 23.98 26.43
N ILE A 205 6.45 23.16 27.04
CA ILE A 205 6.08 23.30 28.45
C ILE A 205 7.28 23.05 29.37
N LEU A 206 8.07 22.00 29.11
CA LEU A 206 9.28 21.71 29.88
C LEU A 206 10.32 22.84 29.77
N LEU A 207 10.49 23.42 28.58
CA LEU A 207 11.33 24.60 28.37
C LEU A 207 10.80 25.81 29.14
N ALA A 208 9.49 26.06 29.13
CA ALA A 208 8.89 27.16 29.89
C ALA A 208 9.10 26.98 31.41
N ILE A 209 8.89 25.77 31.94
CA ILE A 209 9.10 25.45 33.36
C ILE A 209 10.57 25.63 33.76
N SER A 210 11.50 25.13 32.95
CA SER A 210 12.93 25.26 33.23
C SER A 210 13.39 26.73 33.22
N ILE A 211 12.90 27.55 32.28
CA ILE A 211 13.14 29.01 32.27
C ILE A 211 12.60 29.67 33.56
N LEU A 212 11.40 29.30 34.02
CA LEU A 212 10.82 29.84 35.25
C LEU A 212 11.63 29.45 36.50
N ILE A 213 12.12 28.21 36.57
CA ILE A 213 12.98 27.73 37.65
C ILE A 213 14.29 28.54 37.69
N VAL A 214 14.96 28.71 36.55
CA VAL A 214 16.21 29.50 36.45
C VAL A 214 15.98 30.96 36.88
N LYS A 215 14.88 31.58 36.45
CA LYS A 215 14.51 32.94 36.88
C LYS A 215 14.31 33.02 38.40
N LYS A 216 13.64 32.04 39.02
CA LYS A 216 13.43 31.98 40.47
C LYS A 216 14.74 31.87 41.25
N PHE A 217 15.68 31.05 40.79
CA PHE A 217 17.00 30.93 41.41
C PHE A 217 17.84 32.21 41.29
N LYS A 218 17.84 32.86 40.11
CA LYS A 218 18.52 34.16 39.94
C LYS A 218 17.95 35.22 40.89
N LYS A 219 16.62 35.33 40.99
CA LYS A 219 15.97 36.28 41.92
C LYS A 219 16.35 36.01 43.39
N ARG A 220 16.37 34.75 43.82
CA ARG A 220 16.80 34.38 45.19
C ARG A 220 18.26 34.74 45.46
N LYS A 221 19.14 34.59 44.47
CA LYS A 221 20.57 34.95 44.58
C LYS A 221 20.75 36.47 44.72
N LEU A 222 20.03 37.27 43.93
CA LEU A 222 20.00 38.73 44.02
C LEU A 222 19.56 39.22 45.41
N VAL A 223 18.42 38.72 45.91
CA VAL A 223 17.91 39.08 47.25
C VAL A 223 18.89 38.69 48.35
N LYS A 224 19.61 37.57 48.20
CA LYS A 224 20.64 37.15 49.16
C LYS A 224 21.86 38.08 49.13
N MET A 225 22.26 38.57 47.96
CA MET A 225 23.36 39.54 47.80
C MET A 225 23.00 40.92 48.37
N GLU A 226 21.79 41.41 48.12
CA GLU A 226 21.27 42.66 48.72
C GLU A 226 21.30 42.60 50.26
N LYS A 227 20.79 41.50 50.85
CA LYS A 227 20.83 41.30 52.31
C LYS A 227 22.23 41.18 52.93
N ILE A 228 23.24 40.81 52.14
CA ILE A 228 24.63 40.77 52.61
C ILE A 228 25.23 42.17 52.57
N ASN A 229 24.94 42.96 51.52
CA ASN A 229 25.40 44.34 51.40
C ASN A 229 24.75 45.29 52.42
N GLU A 230 23.53 45.01 52.89
CA GLU A 230 22.88 45.80 53.96
C GLU A 230 23.41 45.50 55.38
N LYS A 231 24.24 44.47 55.56
CA LYS A 231 24.74 44.01 56.86
C LYS A 231 26.25 44.20 57.07
N GLY A 232 26.96 44.78 56.10
CA GLY A 232 28.37 45.17 56.20
C GLY A 232 28.50 46.68 56.16
#